data_AF-A0A363UBE7-F1
#
_entry.id   AF-A0A363UBE7-F1
#
_cell.length_a   1.000
_cell.length_b   1.000
_cell.length_c   1.000
_cell.angle_alpha   90.00
_cell.angle_beta   90.00
_cell.angle_gamma   90.00
#
_symmetry.space_group_name_H-M   'P 1'
#
loop_
_entity.id
_entity.type
_entity.pdbx_description
1 polymer ?
#
loop_
_entity_poly.entity_id
_entity_poly.type
_entity_poly.pdbx_seq_one_letter_code
_entity_poly.pdbx_strand_id
1 'polypeptide(L)'
;MLSIAMLLVSVGALGFAMLGGAKMVYDILGDGSDNTGLVTKVIVVGLAYGVGWLTAMVAIRVYGNLVLPLLIKWFIFGSLVAVCFLYIEIIQRLYLQQYDLWKFIKYVTVMGAGLAAMVGLHLIIEDHNLRPFSIPLLFISLIQLGLIVFRYVFTTTAIASYLLGDLVFFFGMAAFSIFMLAHIGLLKPLRTRLTNYFDRNSTSIRTQD
;
A
#
# COMPACT_ATOMS: atom_id res chain seq x y z
N MET A 1 10.91 -26.11 13.48
CA MET A 1 12.02 -25.14 13.57
C MET A 1 12.07 -24.19 12.38
N LEU A 2 12.20 -24.67 11.14
CA LEU A 2 12.32 -23.81 9.95
C LEU A 2 11.10 -22.88 9.72
N SER A 3 9.87 -23.38 9.89
CA SER A 3 8.65 -22.55 9.78
C SER A 3 8.60 -21.40 10.79
N ILE A 4 9.13 -21.61 12.00
CA ILE A 4 9.23 -20.57 13.05
C ILE A 4 10.30 -19.54 12.68
N ALA A 5 11.46 -20.00 12.19
CA ALA A 5 12.50 -19.10 11.70
C ALA A 5 12.01 -18.22 10.54
N MET A 6 11.31 -18.80 9.57
CA MET A 6 10.72 -18.06 8.44
C MET A 6 9.64 -17.07 8.89
N LEU A 7 8.84 -17.42 9.91
CA LEU A 7 7.90 -16.49 10.53
C LEU A 7 8.64 -15.29 11.14
N LEU A 8 9.67 -15.51 11.95
CA LEU A 8 10.42 -14.44 12.60
C LEU A 8 11.12 -13.53 11.57
N VAL A 9 11.73 -14.12 10.54
CA VAL A 9 12.35 -13.36 9.45
C VAL A 9 11.31 -12.53 8.70
N SER A 10 10.17 -13.12 8.36
CA SER A 10 9.10 -12.43 7.63
C SER A 10 8.53 -11.26 8.44
N VAL A 11 8.15 -11.50 9.69
CA VAL A 11 7.57 -10.49 10.58
C VAL A 11 8.57 -9.38 10.86
N GLY A 12 9.84 -9.73 11.13
CA GLY A 12 10.91 -8.76 11.35
C GLY A 12 11.14 -7.89 10.12
N ALA A 13 11.32 -8.50 8.95
CA ALA A 13 11.58 -7.79 7.70
C ALA A 13 10.41 -6.89 7.27
N LEU A 14 9.17 -7.37 7.35
CA LEU A 14 7.97 -6.56 7.08
C LEU A 14 7.80 -5.44 8.10
N GLY A 15 8.09 -5.69 9.39
CA GLY A 15 8.08 -4.68 10.43
C GLY A 15 9.08 -3.55 10.17
N PHE A 16 10.33 -3.90 9.84
CA PHE A 16 11.34 -2.91 9.44
C PHE A 16 10.94 -2.14 8.18
N ALA A 17 10.35 -2.82 7.18
CA ALA A 17 9.87 -2.15 5.98
C ALA A 17 8.74 -1.14 6.28
N MET A 18 7.80 -1.49 7.18
CA MET A 18 6.73 -0.57 7.56
C MET A 18 7.23 0.63 8.36
N LEU A 19 8.13 0.43 9.32
CA LEU A 19 8.73 1.52 10.08
C LEU A 19 9.59 2.43 9.20
N GLY A 20 10.41 1.84 8.32
CA GLY A 20 11.21 2.57 7.33
C GLY A 20 10.33 3.35 6.35
N GLY A 21 9.25 2.74 5.85
CA GLY A 21 8.26 3.40 5.00
C GLY A 21 7.56 4.57 5.70
N ALA A 22 7.15 4.39 6.95
CA ALA A 22 6.53 5.47 7.75
C ALA A 22 7.50 6.64 7.96
N LYS A 23 8.78 6.36 8.25
CA LYS A 23 9.80 7.41 8.37
C LYS A 23 10.03 8.13 7.03
N MET A 24 10.04 7.41 5.91
CA MET A 24 10.14 8.03 4.59
C MET A 24 8.95 8.94 4.27
N VAL A 25 7.73 8.51 4.61
CA VAL A 25 6.52 9.35 4.46
C VAL A 25 6.69 10.63 5.27
N TYR A 26 7.09 10.52 6.53
CA TYR A 26 7.33 11.67 7.40
C TYR A 26 8.40 12.62 6.82
N ASP A 27 9.51 12.09 6.31
CA ASP A 27 10.57 12.89 5.69
C ASP A 27 10.09 13.61 4.41
N ILE A 28 9.25 12.96 3.61
CA ILE A 28 8.75 13.52 2.34
C ILE A 28 7.66 14.57 2.58
N LEU A 29 6.86 14.40 3.62
CA LEU A 29 5.81 15.36 4.00
C LEU A 29 6.35 16.50 4.88
N GLY A 30 7.47 16.32 5.57
CA GLY A 30 8.08 17.36 6.40
C GLY A 30 8.61 18.56 5.60
N ASP A 31 8.77 19.71 6.26
CA ASP A 31 9.26 20.95 5.64
C ASP A 31 10.75 20.91 5.25
N GLY A 32 11.50 19.93 5.78
CA GLY A 32 12.90 19.68 5.46
C GLY A 32 13.06 18.83 4.21
N SER A 33 13.23 19.48 3.05
CA SER A 33 13.57 18.85 1.76
C SER A 33 15.00 18.27 1.74
N ASP A 34 15.37 17.45 2.72
CA ASP A 34 16.62 16.70 2.64
C ASP A 34 16.39 15.41 1.85
N ASN A 35 16.44 15.54 0.52
CA ASN A 35 16.22 14.46 -0.43
C ASN A 35 17.46 13.59 -0.64
N THR A 36 18.52 13.81 0.15
CA THR A 36 19.76 13.05 0.06
C THR A 36 19.49 11.57 0.34
N GLY A 37 19.76 10.74 -0.67
CA GLY A 37 19.60 9.29 -0.56
C GLY A 37 18.16 8.77 -0.58
N LEU A 38 17.17 9.51 -1.09
CA LEU A 38 15.78 9.01 -1.18
C LEU A 38 15.69 7.70 -1.97
N VAL A 39 16.39 7.59 -3.10
CA VAL A 39 16.49 6.35 -3.88
C VAL A 39 17.08 5.21 -3.05
N THR A 40 18.13 5.49 -2.28
CA THR A 40 18.74 4.51 -1.38
C THR A 40 17.75 4.05 -0.31
N LYS A 41 17.00 4.97 0.32
CA LYS A 41 15.96 4.64 1.29
C LYS A 41 14.88 3.75 0.66
N VAL A 42 14.40 4.08 -0.54
CA VAL A 42 13.42 3.27 -1.30
C VAL A 42 13.95 1.87 -1.55
N ILE A 43 15.20 1.72 -2.01
CA ILE A 43 15.79 0.40 -2.29
C ILE A 43 15.90 -0.42 -1.01
N VAL A 44 16.38 0.15 0.08
CA VAL A 44 16.56 -0.57 1.35
C VAL A 44 15.21 -1.02 1.93
N VAL A 45 14.20 -0.14 1.94
CA VAL A 45 12.85 -0.48 2.40
C VAL A 45 12.19 -1.50 1.46
N GLY A 46 12.36 -1.36 0.15
CA GLY A 46 11.86 -2.30 -0.85
C GLY A 46 12.47 -3.69 -0.72
N LEU A 47 13.78 -3.78 -0.43
CA LEU A 47 14.45 -5.05 -0.16
C LEU A 47 13.95 -5.70 1.12
N ALA A 48 13.80 -4.94 2.21
CA ALA A 48 13.23 -5.45 3.46
C ALA A 48 11.81 -5.98 3.23
N TYR A 49 10.98 -5.22 2.51
CA TYR A 49 9.63 -5.64 2.15
C TYR A 49 9.64 -6.91 1.30
N GLY A 50 10.49 -6.98 0.25
CA GLY A 50 10.59 -8.11 -0.65
C GLY A 50 11.03 -9.40 0.04
N VAL A 51 12.05 -9.31 0.92
CA VAL A 51 12.50 -10.45 1.74
C VAL A 51 11.38 -10.92 2.66
N GLY A 52 10.72 -9.98 3.35
CA GLY A 52 9.60 -10.29 4.25
C GLY A 52 8.41 -10.92 3.54
N TRP A 53 8.11 -10.43 2.32
CA TRP A 53 7.04 -10.93 1.47
C TRP A 53 7.32 -12.33 0.94
N LEU A 54 8.53 -12.58 0.39
CA LEU A 54 8.92 -13.89 -0.13
C LEU A 54 8.97 -14.96 0.97
N THR A 55 9.57 -14.61 2.11
CA THR A 55 9.61 -15.51 3.27
C THR A 55 8.21 -15.81 3.80
N ALA A 56 7.30 -14.83 3.77
CA ALA A 56 5.90 -15.06 4.15
C ALA A 56 5.20 -16.06 3.22
N MET A 57 5.36 -15.87 1.92
CA MET A 57 4.77 -16.74 0.90
C MET A 57 5.23 -18.18 1.08
N VAL A 58 6.53 -18.40 1.28
CA VAL A 58 7.09 -19.73 1.52
C VAL A 58 6.60 -20.31 2.85
N ALA A 59 6.62 -19.54 3.93
CA ALA A 59 6.19 -20.00 5.25
C ALA A 59 4.72 -20.45 5.27
N ILE A 60 3.83 -19.70 4.60
CA ILE A 60 2.40 -20.03 4.55
C ILE A 60 2.15 -21.19 3.60
N ARG A 61 2.69 -21.12 2.36
CA ARG A 61 2.27 -22.03 1.28
C ARG A 61 3.05 -23.34 1.23
N VAL A 62 4.34 -23.34 1.61
CA VAL A 62 5.17 -24.55 1.61
C VAL A 62 5.13 -25.26 2.96
N TYR A 63 5.18 -24.48 4.05
CA TYR A 63 5.27 -25.01 5.41
C TYR A 63 3.94 -24.97 6.18
N GLY A 64 2.86 -24.48 5.58
CA GLY A 64 1.53 -24.48 6.20
C GLY A 64 1.45 -23.68 7.50
N ASN A 65 2.22 -22.59 7.65
CA ASN A 65 2.24 -21.82 8.89
C ASN A 65 0.87 -21.17 9.16
N LEU A 66 0.23 -21.54 10.26
CA LEU A 66 -1.11 -21.08 10.63
C LEU A 66 -1.11 -19.71 11.34
N VAL A 67 -0.01 -19.34 12.00
CA VAL A 67 0.10 -18.08 12.78
C VAL A 67 0.40 -16.90 11.87
N LEU A 68 1.25 -17.10 10.87
CA LEU A 68 1.71 -16.01 10.01
C LEU A 68 0.57 -15.32 9.24
N PRO A 69 -0.45 -16.01 8.68
CA PRO A 69 -1.60 -15.36 8.06
C PRO A 69 -2.33 -14.39 9.00
N LEU A 70 -2.42 -14.71 10.30
CA LEU A 70 -3.02 -13.82 11.30
C LEU A 70 -2.20 -12.52 11.45
N LEU A 71 -0.88 -12.63 11.52
CA LEU A 71 0.01 -11.47 11.61
C LEU A 71 -0.03 -10.62 10.34
N ILE A 72 -0.07 -11.25 9.16
CA ILE A 72 -0.20 -10.52 7.89
C ILE A 72 -1.53 -9.75 7.83
N LYS A 73 -2.65 -10.27 8.37
CA LYS A 73 -3.91 -9.49 8.47
C LYS A 73 -3.71 -8.19 9.25
N TRP A 74 -2.99 -8.23 10.37
CA TRP A 74 -2.64 -7.04 11.15
C TRP A 74 -1.76 -6.08 10.36
N PHE A 75 -0.77 -6.58 9.63
CA PHE A 75 0.06 -5.74 8.77
C PHE A 75 -0.75 -5.08 7.64
N ILE A 76 -1.69 -5.80 7.02
CA ILE A 76 -2.56 -5.21 6.00
C ILE A 76 -3.44 -4.12 6.62
N PHE A 77 -4.04 -4.36 7.78
CA PHE A 77 -4.83 -3.34 8.49
C PHE A 77 -3.99 -2.11 8.84
N GLY A 78 -2.78 -2.30 9.37
CA GLY A 78 -1.85 -1.21 9.64
C GLY A 78 -1.48 -0.43 8.38
N SER A 79 -1.26 -1.12 7.25
CA SER A 79 -0.99 -0.48 5.96
C SER A 79 -2.18 0.34 5.46
N LEU A 80 -3.42 -0.14 5.66
CA LEU A 80 -4.63 0.62 5.33
C LEU A 80 -4.72 1.91 6.14
N VAL A 81 -4.52 1.84 7.46
CA VAL A 81 -4.51 3.02 8.33
C VAL A 81 -3.45 4.02 7.87
N ALA A 82 -2.24 3.55 7.57
CA ALA A 82 -1.15 4.40 7.08
C ALA A 82 -1.48 5.06 5.73
N VAL A 83 -2.07 4.32 4.78
CA VAL A 83 -2.52 4.85 3.49
C VAL A 83 -3.62 5.89 3.67
N CYS A 84 -4.61 5.63 4.53
CA CYS A 84 -5.68 6.59 4.82
C CYS A 84 -5.13 7.88 5.43
N PHE A 85 -4.21 7.77 6.40
CA PHE A 85 -3.56 8.94 7.00
C PHE A 85 -2.77 9.74 5.96
N LEU A 86 -1.94 9.05 5.16
CA LEU A 86 -1.19 9.66 4.06
C LEU A 86 -2.12 10.36 3.06
N TYR A 87 -3.26 9.76 2.75
CA TYR A 87 -4.23 10.34 1.83
C TYR A 87 -4.78 11.67 2.40
N ILE A 88 -5.17 11.70 3.67
CA ILE A 88 -5.66 12.90 4.34
C ILE A 88 -4.60 14.02 4.34
N GLU A 89 -3.35 13.69 4.64
CA GLU A 89 -2.24 14.65 4.61
C GLU A 89 -2.00 15.22 3.21
N ILE A 90 -2.08 14.38 2.17
CA ILE A 90 -1.89 14.83 0.79
C ILE A 90 -3.05 15.73 0.36
N ILE A 91 -4.31 15.38 0.63
CA ILE A 91 -5.45 16.22 0.23
C ILE A 91 -5.43 17.58 0.92
N GLN A 92 -4.94 17.67 2.16
CA GLN A 92 -4.75 18.94 2.85
C GLN A 92 -3.75 19.83 2.10
N ARG A 93 -2.63 19.26 1.66
CA ARG A 93 -1.59 19.99 0.90
C ARG A 93 -2.06 20.39 -0.50
N LEU A 94 -2.82 19.53 -1.16
CA LEU A 94 -3.46 19.84 -2.44
C LEU A 94 -4.45 20.99 -2.28
N TYR A 95 -5.31 20.93 -1.27
CA TYR A 95 -6.30 21.97 -0.98
C TYR A 95 -5.66 23.34 -0.69
N LEU A 96 -4.55 23.36 0.05
CA LEU A 96 -3.79 24.59 0.30
C LEU A 96 -3.02 25.11 -0.92
N GLN A 97 -2.88 24.30 -1.99
CA GLN A 97 -2.13 24.61 -3.20
C GLN A 97 -0.65 24.98 -2.91
N GLN A 98 -0.08 24.36 -1.86
CA GLN A 98 1.30 24.61 -1.40
C GLN A 98 2.27 23.55 -1.92
N TYR A 99 2.21 23.25 -3.22
CA TYR A 99 3.07 22.25 -3.84
C TYR A 99 3.58 22.72 -5.20
N ASP A 100 4.73 22.20 -5.61
CA ASP A 100 5.20 22.29 -6.99
C ASP A 100 5.05 20.92 -7.67
N LEU A 101 5.38 20.84 -8.96
CA LEU A 101 5.31 19.60 -9.72
C LEU A 101 6.10 18.46 -9.06
N TRP A 102 7.27 18.74 -8.48
CA TRP A 102 8.13 17.73 -7.87
C TRP A 102 7.55 17.19 -6.56
N LYS A 103 7.00 18.06 -5.71
CA LYS A 103 6.25 17.66 -4.51
C LYS A 103 5.03 16.83 -4.89
N PHE A 104 4.30 17.21 -5.94
CA PHE A 104 3.17 16.42 -6.44
C PHE A 104 3.59 15.02 -6.88
N ILE A 105 4.66 14.89 -7.66
CA ILE A 105 5.19 13.58 -8.08
C ILE A 105 5.57 12.73 -6.86
N LYS A 106 6.15 13.33 -5.82
CA LYS A 106 6.44 12.63 -4.56
C LYS A 106 5.17 12.13 -3.89
N TYR A 107 4.12 12.95 -3.80
CA TYR A 107 2.84 12.54 -3.22
C TYR A 107 2.24 11.34 -3.96
N VAL A 108 2.21 11.38 -5.30
CA VAL A 108 1.73 10.28 -6.13
C VAL A 108 2.58 9.02 -5.93
N THR A 109 3.90 9.16 -5.91
CA THR A 109 4.82 8.02 -5.80
C THR A 109 4.71 7.33 -4.43
N VAL A 110 4.67 8.11 -3.35
CA VAL A 110 4.56 7.58 -1.98
C VAL A 110 3.20 6.94 -1.74
N MET A 111 2.12 7.57 -2.23
CA MET A 111 0.79 6.98 -2.20
C MET A 111 0.77 5.67 -2.98
N GLY A 112 1.28 5.66 -4.21
CA GLY A 112 1.37 4.45 -5.04
C GLY A 112 2.17 3.33 -4.37
N ALA A 113 3.30 3.66 -3.72
CA ALA A 113 4.10 2.69 -2.97
C ALA A 113 3.33 2.10 -1.78
N GLY A 114 2.61 2.93 -1.01
CA GLY A 114 1.76 2.47 0.10
C GLY A 114 0.64 1.53 -0.38
N LEU A 115 -0.04 1.90 -1.46
CA LEU A 115 -1.07 1.07 -2.09
C LEU A 115 -0.49 -0.25 -2.63
N ALA A 116 0.67 -0.21 -3.28
CA ALA A 116 1.35 -1.40 -3.78
C ALA A 116 1.78 -2.34 -2.64
N ALA A 117 2.28 -1.80 -1.53
CA ALA A 117 2.63 -2.59 -0.35
C ALA A 117 1.40 -3.26 0.28
N MET A 118 0.27 -2.54 0.40
CA MET A 118 -1.00 -3.10 0.89
C MET A 118 -1.51 -4.22 -0.02
N VAL A 119 -1.51 -4.00 -1.34
CA VAL A 119 -1.91 -5.01 -2.34
C VAL A 119 -0.97 -6.21 -2.31
N GLY A 120 0.34 -5.99 -2.20
CA GLY A 120 1.32 -7.06 -2.09
C GLY A 120 1.07 -7.95 -0.88
N LEU A 121 0.79 -7.37 0.29
CA LEU A 121 0.44 -8.13 1.49
C LEU A 121 -0.85 -8.93 1.30
N HIS A 122 -1.82 -8.37 0.58
CA HIS A 122 -3.06 -9.07 0.24
C HIS A 122 -2.82 -10.32 -0.63
N LEU A 123 -1.81 -10.34 -1.50
CA LEU A 123 -1.46 -11.50 -2.31
C LEU A 123 -0.90 -12.69 -1.48
N ILE A 124 -0.43 -12.41 -0.25
CA ILE A 124 0.13 -13.44 0.62
C ILE A 124 -0.97 -14.37 1.15
N ILE A 125 -2.11 -13.80 1.55
CA ILE A 125 -3.20 -14.53 2.22
C ILE A 125 -4.22 -15.04 1.18
N GLU A 126 -4.54 -16.33 1.27
CA GLU A 126 -5.60 -16.93 0.46
C GLU A 126 -6.98 -16.41 0.89
N ASP A 127 -7.81 -16.06 -0.10
CA ASP A 127 -9.20 -15.60 0.07
C ASP A 127 -9.43 -14.41 1.00
N HIS A 128 -8.39 -13.62 1.24
CA HIS A 128 -8.55 -12.31 1.85
C HIS A 128 -9.41 -11.40 0.94
N ASN A 129 -10.32 -10.62 1.51
CA ASN A 129 -11.21 -9.76 0.73
C ASN A 129 -10.78 -8.30 0.88
N LEU A 130 -10.47 -7.63 -0.23
CA LEU A 130 -10.09 -6.21 -0.24
C LEU A 130 -11.29 -5.25 -0.21
N ARG A 131 -12.52 -5.71 -0.46
CA ARG A 131 -13.72 -4.85 -0.54
C ARG A 131 -13.97 -4.02 0.73
N PRO A 132 -13.78 -4.53 1.96
CA PRO A 132 -13.96 -3.68 3.14
C PRO A 132 -12.98 -2.50 3.18
N PHE A 133 -11.81 -2.65 2.57
CA PHE A 133 -10.76 -1.62 2.60
C PHE A 133 -10.97 -0.52 1.56
N SER A 134 -11.80 -0.75 0.54
CA SER A 134 -12.20 0.32 -0.37
C SER A 134 -13.13 1.34 0.27
N ILE A 135 -13.91 0.95 1.29
CA ILE A 135 -14.88 1.84 1.96
C ILE A 135 -14.21 3.10 2.52
N PRO A 136 -13.18 3.01 3.39
CA PRO A 136 -12.52 4.20 3.91
C PRO A 136 -11.84 5.04 2.81
N LEU A 137 -11.26 4.40 1.80
CA LEU A 137 -10.62 5.13 0.69
C LEU A 137 -11.63 5.87 -0.20
N LEU A 138 -12.79 5.26 -0.47
CA LEU A 138 -13.90 5.90 -1.18
C LEU A 138 -14.45 7.07 -0.37
N PHE A 139 -14.59 6.90 0.95
CA PHE A 139 -15.04 7.97 1.83
C PHE A 139 -14.10 9.18 1.79
N ILE A 140 -12.78 8.96 1.87
CA ILE A 140 -11.79 10.04 1.73
C ILE A 140 -11.83 10.65 0.32
N SER A 141 -12.06 9.84 -0.72
CA SER A 141 -12.20 10.34 -2.09
C SER A 141 -13.42 11.25 -2.27
N LEU A 142 -14.54 10.94 -1.60
CA LEU A 142 -15.72 11.80 -1.56
C LEU A 142 -15.42 13.13 -0.84
N ILE A 143 -14.66 13.08 0.26
CA ILE A 143 -14.18 14.30 0.94
C ILE A 143 -13.30 15.11 -0.01
N GLN A 144 -12.35 14.49 -0.71
CA GLN A 144 -11.48 15.18 -1.66
C GLN A 144 -12.30 15.87 -2.77
N LEU A 145 -13.29 15.19 -3.34
CA LEU A 145 -14.18 15.79 -4.33
C LEU A 145 -14.90 17.03 -3.76
N GLY A 146 -15.42 16.93 -2.53
CA GLY A 146 -16.02 18.07 -1.83
C GLY A 146 -15.04 19.23 -1.64
N LEU A 147 -13.79 18.95 -1.26
CA LEU A 147 -12.73 19.95 -1.11
C LEU A 147 -12.36 20.61 -2.44
N ILE A 148 -12.31 19.86 -3.54
CA ILE A 148 -12.07 20.40 -4.89
C ILE A 148 -13.21 21.37 -5.25
N VAL A 149 -14.47 20.94 -5.12
CA VAL A 149 -15.63 21.80 -5.40
C VAL A 149 -15.58 23.06 -4.53
N PHE A 150 -15.35 22.91 -3.23
CA PHE A 150 -15.25 24.04 -2.31
C PHE A 150 -14.13 25.02 -2.71
N ARG A 151 -12.93 24.51 -3.00
CA ARG A 151 -11.78 25.34 -3.36
C ARG A 151 -12.02 26.12 -4.64
N TYR A 152 -12.43 25.47 -5.73
CA TYR A 152 -12.48 26.10 -7.05
C TYR A 152 -13.78 26.85 -7.34
N VAL A 153 -14.88 26.54 -6.64
CA VAL A 153 -16.18 27.22 -6.85
C VAL A 153 -16.43 28.31 -5.80
N PHE A 154 -16.06 28.07 -4.55
CA PHE A 154 -16.45 28.94 -3.43
C PHE A 154 -15.30 29.84 -2.92
N THR A 155 -14.07 29.64 -3.39
CA THR A 155 -12.91 30.44 -2.93
C THR A 155 -12.37 31.32 -4.06
N THR A 156 -12.16 32.61 -3.81
CA THR A 156 -11.63 33.57 -4.80
C THR A 156 -10.11 33.50 -4.99
N THR A 157 -9.40 32.80 -4.10
CA THR A 157 -7.94 32.66 -4.10
C THR A 157 -7.44 31.39 -4.78
N ALA A 158 -8.34 30.58 -5.35
CA ALA A 158 -7.97 29.34 -6.01
C ALA A 158 -7.22 29.59 -7.31
N ILE A 159 -6.04 28.99 -7.44
CA ILE A 159 -5.21 29.06 -8.65
C ILE A 159 -5.60 27.91 -9.59
N ALA A 160 -6.13 28.23 -10.77
CA ALA A 160 -6.69 27.25 -11.71
C ALA A 160 -5.68 26.20 -12.22
N SER A 161 -4.38 26.50 -12.27
CA SER A 161 -3.36 25.58 -12.78
C SER A 161 -3.20 24.31 -11.93
N TYR A 162 -3.61 24.33 -10.67
CA TYR A 162 -3.55 23.17 -9.77
C TYR A 162 -4.70 22.18 -9.96
N LEU A 163 -5.77 22.58 -10.66
CA LEU A 163 -6.96 21.74 -10.84
C LEU A 163 -6.62 20.39 -11.48
N LEU A 164 -5.72 20.40 -12.46
CA LEU A 164 -5.31 19.17 -13.13
C LEU A 164 -4.64 18.19 -12.15
N GLY A 165 -3.77 18.67 -11.27
CA GLY A 165 -3.12 17.83 -10.25
C GLY A 165 -4.14 17.24 -9.27
N ASP A 166 -5.07 18.07 -8.81
CA ASP A 166 -6.11 17.65 -7.87
C ASP A 166 -7.04 16.59 -8.50
N LEU A 167 -7.43 16.78 -9.77
CA LEU A 167 -8.23 15.83 -10.53
C LEU A 167 -7.48 14.53 -10.81
N VAL A 168 -6.21 14.58 -11.21
CA VAL A 168 -5.40 13.38 -11.45
C VAL A 168 -5.28 12.55 -10.18
N PHE A 169 -5.01 13.19 -9.04
CA PHE A 169 -4.92 12.50 -7.76
C PHE A 169 -6.27 11.91 -7.35
N PHE A 170 -7.36 12.69 -7.46
CA PHE A 170 -8.71 12.23 -7.18
C PHE A 170 -9.11 11.03 -8.04
N PHE A 171 -8.98 11.12 -9.37
CA PHE A 171 -9.33 10.03 -10.27
C PHE A 171 -8.47 8.80 -10.04
N GLY A 172 -7.18 8.97 -9.76
CA GLY A 172 -6.29 7.85 -9.41
C GLY A 172 -6.77 7.10 -8.17
N MET A 173 -7.05 7.81 -7.08
CA MET A 173 -7.51 7.21 -5.82
C MET A 173 -8.93 6.65 -5.94
N ALA A 174 -9.83 7.35 -6.61
CA ALA A 174 -11.19 6.89 -6.84
C ALA A 174 -11.20 5.62 -7.70
N ALA A 175 -10.46 5.59 -8.81
CA ALA A 175 -10.33 4.43 -9.67
C ALA A 175 -9.76 3.23 -8.88
N PHE A 176 -8.68 3.42 -8.13
CA PHE A 176 -8.08 2.36 -7.33
C PHE A 176 -9.09 1.80 -6.30
N SER A 177 -9.80 2.67 -5.61
CA SER A 177 -10.79 2.28 -4.59
C SER A 177 -12.00 1.57 -5.20
N ILE A 178 -12.50 2.04 -6.35
CA ILE A 178 -13.57 1.38 -7.11
C ILE A 178 -13.11 0.01 -7.60
N PHE A 179 -11.87 -0.13 -8.10
CA PHE A 179 -11.33 -1.43 -8.52
C PHE A 179 -11.23 -2.41 -7.36
N MET A 180 -10.82 -1.95 -6.17
CA MET A 180 -10.85 -2.76 -4.96
C MET A 180 -12.28 -3.17 -4.57
N LEU A 181 -13.25 -2.25 -4.65
CA LEU A 181 -14.65 -2.51 -4.32
C LEU A 181 -15.32 -3.49 -5.28
N ALA A 182 -15.12 -3.26 -6.58
CA ALA A 182 -15.64 -4.12 -7.63
C ALA A 182 -15.05 -5.53 -7.55
N HIS A 183 -13.93 -5.70 -6.82
CA HIS A 183 -13.21 -6.95 -6.70
C HIS A 183 -13.08 -7.60 -8.08
N ILE A 184 -12.78 -6.76 -9.07
CA ILE A 184 -12.45 -7.24 -10.40
C ILE A 184 -11.28 -8.17 -10.13
N GLY A 185 -11.46 -9.45 -10.43
CA GLY A 185 -10.49 -10.51 -10.16
C GLY A 185 -9.22 -10.33 -10.97
N LEU A 186 -8.76 -9.12 -11.23
CA LEU A 186 -7.55 -8.71 -11.91
C LEU A 186 -6.32 -9.34 -11.26
N LEU A 187 -6.33 -9.45 -9.92
CA LEU A 187 -5.30 -10.15 -9.17
C LEU A 187 -5.58 -11.65 -8.99
N LYS A 188 -6.79 -12.14 -9.30
CA LYS A 188 -7.13 -13.57 -9.25
C LYS A 188 -6.21 -14.43 -10.11
N PRO A 189 -5.91 -14.12 -11.39
CA PRO A 189 -5.01 -14.96 -12.20
C PRO A 189 -3.58 -14.95 -11.66
N LEU A 190 -3.07 -13.82 -11.15
CA LEU A 190 -1.75 -13.76 -10.50
C LEU A 190 -1.73 -14.61 -9.22
N ARG A 191 -2.76 -14.49 -8.38
CA ARG A 191 -2.92 -15.27 -7.16
C ARG A 191 -3.01 -16.77 -7.47
N THR A 192 -3.81 -17.18 -8.45
CA THR A 192 -3.94 -18.57 -8.89
C THR A 192 -2.62 -19.12 -9.45
N ARG A 193 -1.87 -18.33 -10.24
CA ARG A 193 -0.53 -18.75 -10.72
C ARG A 193 0.44 -18.98 -9.56
N LEU A 194 0.46 -18.07 -8.58
CA LEU A 194 1.28 -18.23 -7.38
C LEU A 194 0.83 -19.47 -6.59
N THR A 195 -0.47 -19.67 -6.38
CA THR A 195 -1.00 -20.83 -5.64
C THR A 195 -0.62 -22.13 -6.32
N ASN A 196 -0.88 -22.26 -7.63
CA ASN A 196 -0.50 -23.44 -8.39
C ASN A 196 1.01 -23.73 -8.38
N TYR A 197 1.86 -22.69 -8.39
CA TYR A 197 3.31 -22.85 -8.29
C TYR A 197 3.73 -23.43 -6.94
N PHE A 198 3.14 -22.92 -5.84
CA PHE A 198 3.47 -23.38 -4.51
C PHE A 198 2.84 -24.74 -4.18
N ASP A 199 1.61 -25.02 -4.62
CA ASP A 199 0.96 -26.31 -4.41
C ASP A 199 1.76 -27.47 -5.01
N ARG A 200 2.32 -27.27 -6.21
CA ARG A 200 3.19 -28.26 -6.87
C ARG A 200 4.49 -28.55 -6.12
N ASN A 201 4.94 -27.60 -5.30
CA ASN A 201 6.22 -27.67 -4.58
C ASN A 201 6.03 -27.78 -3.06
N SER A 202 4.78 -27.92 -2.59
CA SER A 202 4.48 -27.91 -1.17
C SER A 202 4.79 -29.25 -0.53
N THR A 203 5.53 -29.22 0.57
CA THR A 203 5.79 -30.40 1.40
C THR A 203 4.61 -30.76 2.30
N SER A 204 3.64 -29.86 2.51
CA SER A 204 2.48 -30.11 3.37
C SER A 204 1.33 -30.83 2.65
N ILE A 205 1.26 -30.78 1.32
CA ILE A 205 0.18 -31.37 0.50
C ILE A 205 0.55 -32.77 -0.02
N ARG A 206 1.82 -33.18 0.03
CA ARG A 206 2.20 -34.57 -0.27
C ARG A 206 1.72 -35.49 0.86
N THR A 207 0.53 -36.07 0.66
CA THR A 207 0.22 -37.37 1.25
C THR A 207 1.32 -38.33 0.84
N GLN A 208 1.79 -39.09 1.83
CA GLN A 208 2.82 -40.11 1.72
C GLN A 208 2.53 -41.03 0.53
N ASP A 209 3.49 -41.13 -0.39
CA ASP A 209 3.72 -42.33 -1.20
C ASP A 209 5.03 -42.96 -0.68
#